data_AF-A0AAD7EVC5-F1
#
_entry.id   AF-A0AAD7EVC5-F1
#
_cell.length_a   1.000
_cell.length_b   1.000
_cell.length_c   1.000
_cell.angle_alpha   90.00
_cell.angle_beta   90.00
_cell.angle_gamma   90.00
#
_symmetry.space_group_name_H-M   'P 1'
#
loop_
_entity.id
_entity.type
_entity.pdbx_description
1 polymer ?
#
loop_
_entity_poly.entity_id
_entity_poly.type
_entity_poly.pdbx_seq_one_letter_code
_entity_poly.pdbx_strand_id
1 'polypeptide(L)'
;MAQKNSPIEIQNVKQWNETLRSATAAGMTVLVDFHATWCAPCKAIAPRFSQLAAQNPHIRFLRVDTDAQKAIAAKYQVTAMPTFYAIRAGKPVDMIRGADPQGLARLVQQHGGPNPPVPPLPEGAEAAKVAGNAFYKDGYYPEAIEQYTAALALAPASGALYGNRSIAYLKAEPPQPDLALADAQKATEVEPKWGKGYARLGEALQALERDEEAAKAFETAVELSQGLGKTEAKQKLEAVKKRLGWH
;
A
#
# COMPACT_ATOMS: atom_id res chain seq x y z
N MET A 1 22.36 -28.78 6.03
CA MET A 1 22.72 -27.88 4.90
C MET A 1 21.67 -26.79 4.84
N ALA A 2 22.02 -25.52 5.05
CA ALA A 2 21.05 -24.42 5.03
C ALA A 2 20.53 -24.21 3.60
N GLN A 3 19.22 -24.22 3.43
CA GLN A 3 18.55 -23.99 2.15
C GLN A 3 18.93 -22.58 1.67
N LYS A 4 19.72 -22.49 0.59
CA LYS A 4 20.15 -21.19 0.05
C LYS A 4 18.91 -20.41 -0.38
N ASN A 5 18.66 -19.24 0.22
CA ASN A 5 17.58 -18.34 -0.17
C ASN A 5 17.82 -17.89 -1.61
N SER A 6 17.01 -18.36 -2.55
CA SER A 6 17.09 -18.03 -3.97
C SER A 6 15.91 -17.14 -4.37
N PRO A 7 16.08 -16.23 -5.34
CA PRO A 7 14.95 -15.45 -5.85
C PRO A 7 13.83 -16.35 -6.37
N ILE A 8 12.58 -16.03 -6.01
CA ILE A 8 11.39 -16.77 -6.44
C ILE A 8 10.87 -16.15 -7.73
N GLU A 9 10.74 -16.94 -8.79
CA GLU A 9 10.12 -16.51 -10.04
C GLU A 9 8.59 -16.59 -9.94
N ILE A 10 7.91 -15.45 -10.11
CA ILE A 10 6.46 -15.35 -9.97
C ILE A 10 5.76 -15.83 -11.24
N GLN A 11 4.90 -16.85 -11.08
CA GLN A 11 4.21 -17.51 -12.18
C GLN A 11 2.80 -16.95 -12.44
N ASN A 12 2.17 -16.35 -11.43
CA ASN A 12 0.83 -15.78 -11.55
C ASN A 12 0.50 -14.80 -10.40
N VAL A 13 -0.61 -14.07 -10.58
CA VAL A 13 -1.11 -13.06 -9.62
C VAL A 13 -1.49 -13.67 -8.27
N LYS A 14 -1.97 -14.92 -8.22
CA LYS A 14 -2.32 -15.59 -6.95
C LYS A 14 -1.07 -15.81 -6.10
N GLN A 15 -0.03 -16.40 -6.68
CA GLN A 15 1.26 -16.63 -6.02
C GLN A 15 1.89 -15.31 -5.54
N TRP A 16 1.81 -14.25 -6.36
CA TRP A 16 2.25 -12.92 -5.99
C TRP A 16 1.56 -12.40 -4.71
N ASN A 17 0.23 -12.44 -4.69
CA ASN A 17 -0.55 -11.95 -3.55
C ASN A 17 -0.29 -12.77 -2.28
N GLU A 18 -0.21 -14.10 -2.38
CA GLU A 18 0.12 -14.98 -1.26
C GLU A 18 1.52 -14.72 -0.71
N THR A 19 2.50 -14.52 -1.60
CA THR A 19 3.89 -14.26 -1.20
C THR A 19 4.03 -12.90 -0.51
N LEU A 20 3.38 -11.85 -1.02
CA LEU A 20 3.35 -10.55 -0.35
C LEU A 20 2.68 -10.62 1.02
N ARG A 21 1.56 -11.36 1.14
CA ARG A 21 0.85 -11.53 2.41
C ARG A 21 1.71 -12.25 3.44
N SER A 22 2.33 -13.37 3.04
CA SER A 22 3.22 -14.17 3.89
C SER A 22 4.44 -13.36 4.34
N ALA A 23 5.10 -12.63 3.44
CA ALA A 23 6.23 -11.78 3.80
C ALA A 23 5.82 -10.65 4.76
N THR A 24 4.66 -10.02 4.53
CA THR A 24 4.13 -8.99 5.43
C THR A 24 3.87 -9.54 6.83
N ALA A 25 3.21 -10.69 6.93
CA ALA A 25 2.93 -11.35 8.20
C ALA A 25 4.22 -11.75 8.94
N ALA A 26 5.27 -12.11 8.20
CA ALA A 26 6.58 -12.44 8.76
C ALA A 26 7.45 -11.22 9.07
N GLY A 27 6.99 -9.99 8.85
CA GLY A 27 7.81 -8.78 9.01
C GLY A 27 8.98 -8.69 8.02
N MET A 28 8.91 -9.41 6.91
CA MET A 28 9.95 -9.42 5.88
C MET A 28 9.72 -8.31 4.86
N THR A 29 10.80 -7.63 4.48
CA THR A 29 10.82 -6.84 3.25
C THR A 29 10.78 -7.77 2.05
N VAL A 30 10.06 -7.37 1.00
CA VAL A 30 10.08 -8.04 -0.30
C VAL A 30 10.88 -7.19 -1.28
N LEU A 31 11.93 -7.74 -1.87
CA LEU A 31 12.69 -7.11 -2.94
C LEU A 31 12.32 -7.76 -4.26
N VAL A 32 11.92 -6.97 -5.25
CA VAL A 32 11.38 -7.47 -6.51
C VAL A 32 12.24 -6.98 -7.67
N ASP A 33 12.66 -7.90 -8.54
CA ASP A 33 13.29 -7.65 -9.84
C ASP A 33 12.23 -7.82 -10.95
N PHE A 34 11.76 -6.70 -11.50
CA PHE A 34 10.93 -6.71 -12.71
C PHE A 34 11.85 -6.76 -13.93
N HIS A 35 11.83 -7.88 -14.63
CA HIS A 35 12.75 -8.19 -15.73
C HIS A 35 12.01 -8.62 -16.99
N ALA A 36 12.76 -8.78 -18.08
CA ALA A 36 12.28 -9.38 -19.32
C ALA A 36 13.35 -10.31 -19.90
N THR A 37 12.94 -11.38 -20.57
CA THR A 37 13.86 -12.40 -21.11
C THR A 37 14.79 -11.87 -22.20
N TRP A 38 14.36 -10.86 -22.95
CA TRP A 38 15.12 -10.21 -24.02
C TRP A 38 16.00 -9.06 -23.52
N CYS A 39 15.90 -8.66 -22.25
CA CYS A 39 16.62 -7.54 -21.68
C CYS A 39 18.06 -7.91 -21.28
N ALA A 40 19.05 -7.43 -22.04
CA ALA A 40 20.46 -7.68 -21.75
C ALA A 40 20.94 -7.11 -20.39
N PRO A 41 20.57 -5.87 -19.98
CA PRO A 41 20.91 -5.36 -18.64
C PRO A 41 20.34 -6.22 -17.51
N CYS A 42 19.17 -6.84 -17.71
CA CYS A 42 18.55 -7.76 -16.76
C CYS A 42 19.40 -9.02 -16.56
N LYS A 43 19.90 -9.59 -17.66
CA LYS A 43 20.81 -10.75 -17.62
C LYS A 43 22.11 -10.41 -16.89
N ALA A 44 22.65 -9.21 -17.11
CA ALA A 44 23.89 -8.76 -16.49
C ALA A 44 23.78 -8.61 -14.96
N ILE A 45 22.65 -8.10 -14.45
CA ILE A 45 22.47 -7.84 -13.01
C ILE A 45 21.89 -9.03 -12.22
N ALA A 46 21.24 -10.00 -12.88
CA ALA A 46 20.61 -11.15 -12.23
C ALA A 46 21.55 -11.95 -11.27
N PRO A 47 22.84 -12.17 -11.58
CA PRO A 47 23.76 -12.83 -10.65
C PRO A 47 23.94 -12.05 -9.35
N ARG A 48 24.02 -10.71 -9.42
CA ARG A 48 24.14 -9.84 -8.24
C ARG A 48 22.88 -9.88 -7.38
N PHE A 49 21.70 -9.88 -8.02
CA PHE A 49 20.42 -10.02 -7.30
C PHE A 49 20.33 -11.37 -6.57
N SER A 50 20.75 -12.45 -7.22
CA SER A 50 20.79 -13.80 -6.63
C SER A 50 21.80 -13.90 -5.48
N GLN A 51 22.96 -13.24 -5.59
CA GLN A 51 23.94 -13.16 -4.52
C GLN A 51 23.37 -12.44 -3.28
N LEU A 52 22.67 -11.32 -3.48
CA LEU A 52 22.04 -10.58 -2.40
C LEU A 52 20.92 -11.39 -1.73
N ALA A 53 20.16 -12.18 -2.50
CA ALA A 53 19.16 -13.09 -1.95
C ALA A 53 19.76 -14.12 -0.97
N ALA A 54 20.88 -14.72 -1.37
CA ALA A 54 21.59 -15.70 -0.54
C ALA A 54 22.18 -15.06 0.74
N GLN A 55 22.61 -13.80 0.68
CA GLN A 55 23.21 -13.06 1.80
C GLN A 55 22.17 -12.49 2.78
N ASN A 56 20.90 -12.37 2.37
CA ASN A 56 19.86 -11.72 3.15
C ASN A 56 18.63 -12.65 3.31
N PRO A 57 18.73 -13.71 4.13
CA PRO A 57 17.64 -14.68 4.33
C PRO A 57 16.40 -14.10 5.01
N HIS A 58 16.52 -12.93 5.62
CA HIS A 58 15.45 -12.18 6.26
C HIS A 58 14.65 -11.30 5.27
N ILE A 59 15.06 -11.25 4.00
CA ILE A 59 14.36 -10.56 2.92
C ILE A 59 13.84 -11.60 1.93
N ARG A 60 12.63 -11.36 1.42
CA ARG A 60 12.05 -12.18 0.36
C ARG A 60 12.41 -11.58 -1.00
N PHE A 61 13.19 -12.30 -1.81
CA PHE A 61 13.55 -11.88 -3.16
C PHE A 61 12.63 -12.51 -4.20
N LEU A 62 12.02 -11.68 -5.05
CA LEU A 62 11.12 -12.10 -6.12
C LEU A 62 11.63 -11.62 -7.47
N ARG A 63 11.30 -12.37 -8.52
CA ARG A 63 11.50 -11.98 -9.91
C ARG A 63 10.16 -12.05 -10.63
N VAL A 64 9.90 -11.04 -11.45
CA VAL A 64 8.65 -10.91 -12.21
C VAL A 64 9.01 -10.61 -13.65
N ASP A 65 8.78 -11.59 -14.53
CA ASP A 65 8.80 -11.37 -15.97
C ASP A 65 7.62 -10.44 -16.35
N THR A 66 7.93 -9.25 -16.84
CA THR A 66 6.92 -8.22 -17.17
C THR A 66 6.07 -8.59 -18.37
N ASP A 67 6.57 -9.42 -19.29
CA ASP A 67 5.84 -9.87 -20.47
C ASP A 67 4.81 -10.93 -20.09
N ALA A 68 5.17 -11.83 -19.17
CA ALA A 68 4.28 -12.86 -18.65
C ALA A 68 3.28 -12.33 -17.62
N GLN A 69 3.69 -11.40 -16.75
CA GLN A 69 2.90 -10.91 -15.60
C GLN A 69 2.45 -9.45 -15.76
N LYS A 70 1.83 -9.13 -16.90
CA LYS A 70 1.44 -7.76 -17.28
C LYS A 70 0.60 -7.03 -16.23
N ALA A 71 -0.34 -7.71 -15.58
CA ALA A 71 -1.18 -7.12 -14.54
C ALA A 71 -0.37 -6.65 -13.31
N ILE A 72 0.65 -7.43 -12.93
CA ILE A 72 1.55 -7.07 -11.82
C ILE A 72 2.42 -5.88 -12.25
N ALA A 73 3.05 -5.96 -13.43
CA ALA A 73 3.89 -4.87 -13.95
C ALA A 73 3.12 -3.54 -14.08
N ALA A 74 1.88 -3.58 -14.57
CA ALA A 74 1.02 -2.40 -14.70
C ALA A 74 0.67 -1.77 -13.34
N LYS A 75 0.36 -2.59 -12.33
CA LYS A 75 0.07 -2.10 -10.96
C LYS A 75 1.24 -1.32 -10.36
N TYR A 76 2.47 -1.71 -10.68
CA TYR A 76 3.69 -1.06 -10.22
C TYR A 76 4.26 -0.05 -11.22
N GLN A 77 3.51 0.28 -12.29
CA GLN A 77 3.87 1.25 -13.32
C GLN A 77 5.30 1.01 -13.86
N VAL A 78 5.65 -0.25 -14.11
CA VAL A 78 6.96 -0.62 -14.63
C VAL A 78 7.03 -0.27 -16.11
N THR A 79 7.94 0.64 -16.47
CA THR A 79 8.13 1.12 -17.85
C THR A 79 9.52 0.86 -18.41
N ALA A 80 10.44 0.31 -17.60
CA ALA A 80 11.79 -0.01 -18.00
C ALA A 80 12.28 -1.26 -17.26
N MET A 81 13.09 -2.09 -17.93
CA MET A 81 13.66 -3.29 -17.33
C MET A 81 15.20 -3.19 -17.31
N PRO A 82 15.86 -3.61 -16.22
CA PRO A 82 15.24 -4.06 -14.98
C PRO A 82 14.69 -2.86 -14.18
N THR A 83 13.62 -3.08 -13.42
CA THR A 83 13.18 -2.16 -12.36
C THR A 83 13.12 -2.94 -11.05
N PHE A 84 13.73 -2.40 -10.01
CA PHE A 84 13.71 -3.00 -8.69
C PHE A 84 12.76 -2.25 -7.77
N TYR A 85 12.04 -2.97 -6.93
CA TYR A 85 11.20 -2.40 -5.88
C TYR A 85 11.54 -3.03 -4.53
N ALA A 86 11.61 -2.18 -3.50
CA ALA A 86 11.48 -2.61 -2.11
C ALA A 86 10.02 -2.44 -1.67
N ILE A 87 9.44 -3.48 -1.10
CA ILE A 87 8.06 -3.51 -0.62
C ILE A 87 8.06 -3.89 0.85
N ARG A 88 7.43 -3.07 1.69
CA ARG A 88 7.23 -3.32 3.13
C ARG A 88 5.75 -3.22 3.47
N ALA A 89 5.25 -4.16 4.27
CA ALA A 89 3.82 -4.25 4.62
C ALA A 89 2.89 -4.13 3.40
N GLY A 90 3.24 -4.81 2.31
CA GLY A 90 2.50 -4.80 1.05
C GLY A 90 2.56 -3.51 0.23
N LYS A 91 3.28 -2.47 0.68
CA LYS A 91 3.41 -1.18 0.00
C LYS A 91 4.83 -0.99 -0.57
N PRO A 92 4.99 -0.50 -1.82
CA PRO A 92 6.29 -0.08 -2.31
C PRO A 92 6.81 1.08 -1.46
N VAL A 93 8.05 0.97 -0.99
CA VAL A 93 8.71 2.00 -0.16
C VAL A 93 9.86 2.68 -0.87
N ASP A 94 10.45 2.04 -1.88
CA ASP A 94 11.55 2.57 -2.66
C ASP A 94 11.71 1.79 -3.97
N MET A 95 12.37 2.37 -4.97
CA MET A 95 12.56 1.78 -6.29
C MET A 95 13.83 2.23 -7.00
N ILE A 96 14.32 1.40 -7.91
CA ILE A 96 15.46 1.69 -8.80
C ILE A 96 15.07 1.30 -10.22
N ARG A 97 15.37 2.17 -11.20
CA ARG A 97 15.24 1.85 -12.62
C ARG A 97 16.61 1.61 -13.22
N GLY A 98 16.73 0.58 -14.05
CA GLY A 98 17.96 0.21 -14.73
C GLY A 98 18.86 -0.71 -13.91
N ALA A 99 19.86 -1.28 -14.58
CA ALA A 99 20.83 -2.17 -13.96
C ALA A 99 21.87 -1.36 -13.15
N ASP A 100 21.59 -1.15 -11.87
CA ASP A 100 22.48 -0.46 -10.92
C ASP A 100 22.87 -1.40 -9.75
N PRO A 101 24.05 -2.05 -9.81
CA PRO A 101 24.52 -2.93 -8.74
C PRO A 101 24.76 -2.24 -7.39
N GLN A 102 25.16 -0.97 -7.40
CA GLN A 102 25.42 -0.20 -6.17
C GLN A 102 24.11 0.28 -5.56
N GLY A 103 23.21 0.81 -6.39
CA GLY A 103 21.83 1.12 -6.01
C GLY A 103 21.15 -0.09 -5.38
N LEU A 104 21.25 -1.27 -6.02
CA LEU A 104 20.63 -2.50 -5.50
C LEU A 104 21.18 -2.87 -4.11
N ALA A 105 22.50 -2.72 -3.88
CA ALA A 105 23.10 -2.94 -2.56
C ALA A 105 22.59 -1.93 -1.52
N ARG A 106 22.47 -0.64 -1.90
CA ARG A 106 21.91 0.41 -1.03
C ARG A 106 20.45 0.14 -0.69
N LEU A 107 19.65 -0.29 -1.66
CA LEU A 107 18.23 -0.63 -1.49
C LEU A 107 18.07 -1.75 -0.45
N VAL A 108 18.92 -2.79 -0.53
CA VAL A 108 18.97 -3.86 0.47
C VAL A 108 19.43 -3.36 1.82
N GLN A 109 20.45 -2.51 1.90
CA GLN A 109 20.95 -1.98 3.17
C GLN A 109 19.90 -1.10 3.88
N GLN A 110 19.22 -0.24 3.13
CA GLN A 110 18.23 0.71 3.66
C GLN A 110 16.94 0.02 4.08
N HIS A 111 16.47 -0.94 3.27
CA HIS A 111 15.16 -1.57 3.46
C HIS A 111 15.23 -3.02 3.94
N GLY A 112 16.42 -3.60 4.10
CA GLY A 112 16.62 -4.97 4.55
C GLY A 112 16.42 -5.17 6.04
N GLY A 113 16.50 -4.12 6.86
CA GLY A 113 16.27 -4.22 8.31
C GLY A 113 14.88 -4.80 8.65
N PRO A 114 14.73 -5.43 9.82
CA PRO A 114 13.49 -6.04 10.26
C PRO A 114 12.36 -5.00 10.21
N ASN A 115 11.33 -5.29 9.43
CA ASN A 115 10.09 -4.56 9.53
C ASN A 115 9.37 -5.16 10.75
N PRO A 116 8.96 -4.36 11.77
CA PRO A 116 8.10 -4.91 12.80
C PRO A 116 6.94 -5.63 12.08
N PRO A 117 6.67 -6.91 12.39
CA PRO A 117 5.58 -7.62 11.75
C PRO A 117 4.34 -6.77 11.94
N VAL A 118 3.76 -6.28 10.84
CA VAL A 118 2.38 -5.83 10.92
C VAL A 118 1.62 -7.12 11.13
N PRO A 119 1.05 -7.37 12.32
CA PRO A 119 0.33 -8.61 12.54
C PRO A 119 -0.68 -8.73 11.40
N PRO A 120 -0.71 -9.86 10.67
CA PRO A 120 -1.78 -10.05 9.71
C PRO A 120 -3.09 -9.83 10.46
N LEU A 121 -4.04 -9.13 9.84
CA LEU A 121 -5.36 -8.98 10.45
C LEU A 121 -5.84 -10.38 10.84
N PRO A 122 -6.39 -10.55 12.06
CA PRO A 122 -6.99 -11.82 12.47
C PRO A 122 -7.89 -12.34 11.35
N GLU A 123 -7.91 -13.64 11.11
CA GLU A 123 -8.60 -14.21 9.93
C GLU A 123 -10.06 -13.73 9.82
N GLY A 124 -10.78 -13.69 10.96
CA GLY A 124 -12.13 -13.14 11.03
C GLY A 124 -12.21 -11.64 10.68
N ALA A 125 -11.21 -10.85 11.06
CA ALA A 125 -11.12 -9.43 10.72
C ALA A 125 -10.85 -9.24 9.22
N GLU A 126 -9.99 -10.07 8.63
CA GLU A 126 -9.72 -10.04 7.19
C GLU A 126 -10.96 -10.45 6.39
N ALA A 127 -11.66 -11.51 6.80
CA ALA A 127 -12.90 -11.96 6.17
C ALA A 127 -13.99 -10.88 6.22
N ALA A 128 -14.21 -10.28 7.39
CA ALA A 128 -15.15 -9.17 7.55
C ALA A 128 -14.74 -7.94 6.71
N LYS A 129 -13.45 -7.58 6.67
CA LYS A 129 -12.96 -6.52 5.78
C LYS A 129 -13.24 -6.81 4.31
N VAL A 130 -13.03 -8.04 3.86
CA VAL A 130 -13.30 -8.45 2.47
C VAL A 130 -14.80 -8.35 2.17
N ALA A 131 -15.68 -8.81 3.06
CA ALA A 131 -17.12 -8.66 2.92
C ALA A 131 -17.54 -7.18 2.89
N GLY A 132 -17.00 -6.36 3.79
CA GLY A 132 -17.27 -4.92 3.81
C GLY A 132 -16.83 -4.20 2.54
N ASN A 133 -15.67 -4.57 1.97
CA ASN A 133 -15.22 -4.03 0.68
C ASN A 133 -16.15 -4.45 -0.47
N ALA A 134 -16.72 -5.66 -0.43
CA ALA A 134 -17.67 -6.13 -1.44
C ALA A 134 -18.97 -5.31 -1.37
N PHE A 135 -19.59 -5.21 -0.19
CA PHE A 135 -20.79 -4.39 0.01
C PHE A 135 -20.57 -2.92 -0.37
N TYR A 136 -19.42 -2.35 0.02
CA TYR A 136 -19.09 -0.98 -0.36
C TYR A 136 -19.03 -0.77 -1.87
N LYS A 137 -18.43 -1.73 -2.60
CA LYS A 137 -18.33 -1.68 -4.06
C LYS A 137 -19.71 -1.75 -4.71
N ASP A 138 -20.62 -2.51 -4.13
CA ASP A 138 -21.97 -2.72 -4.64
C ASP A 138 -22.95 -1.61 -4.19
N GLY A 139 -22.49 -0.63 -3.38
CA GLY A 139 -23.29 0.50 -2.91
C GLY A 139 -24.10 0.24 -1.64
N TYR A 140 -23.99 -0.96 -1.06
CA TYR A 140 -24.62 -1.36 0.20
C TYR A 140 -23.80 -0.84 1.39
N TYR A 141 -23.82 0.48 1.59
CA TYR A 141 -22.99 1.13 2.59
C TYR A 141 -23.33 0.77 4.04
N PRO A 142 -24.60 0.60 4.46
CA PRO A 142 -24.93 0.13 5.81
C PRO A 142 -24.29 -1.24 6.13
N GLU A 143 -24.40 -2.20 5.21
CA GLU A 143 -23.83 -3.54 5.34
C GLU A 143 -22.29 -3.48 5.33
N ALA A 144 -21.70 -2.59 4.52
CA ALA A 144 -20.26 -2.35 4.55
C ALA A 144 -19.80 -1.85 5.93
N ILE A 145 -20.54 -0.91 6.53
CA ILE A 145 -20.27 -0.36 7.87
C ILE A 145 -20.35 -1.46 8.93
N GLU A 146 -21.35 -2.33 8.88
CA GLU A 146 -21.48 -3.47 9.79
C GLU A 146 -20.26 -4.39 9.71
N GLN A 147 -19.85 -4.76 8.49
CA GLN A 147 -18.70 -5.64 8.29
C GLN A 147 -17.38 -4.99 8.72
N TYR A 148 -17.16 -3.70 8.45
CA TYR A 148 -15.97 -3.02 8.97
C TYR A 148 -16.00 -2.89 10.50
N THR A 149 -17.18 -2.73 11.10
CA THR A 149 -17.34 -2.71 12.56
C THR A 149 -17.00 -4.06 13.18
N ALA A 150 -17.46 -5.16 12.58
CA ALA A 150 -17.08 -6.52 12.99
C ALA A 150 -15.56 -6.74 12.85
N ALA A 151 -14.94 -6.25 11.77
CA ALA A 151 -13.50 -6.32 11.58
C ALA A 151 -12.74 -5.52 12.66
N LEU A 152 -13.22 -4.33 13.02
CA LEU A 152 -12.62 -3.47 14.05
C LEU A 152 -12.76 -4.05 15.46
N ALA A 153 -13.82 -4.80 15.75
CA ALA A 153 -13.95 -5.52 17.02
C ALA A 153 -12.83 -6.55 17.23
N LEU A 154 -12.29 -7.09 16.14
CA LEU A 154 -11.18 -8.04 16.14
C LEU A 154 -9.81 -7.37 15.95
N ALA A 155 -9.76 -6.20 15.31
CA ALA A 155 -8.53 -5.47 14.99
C ALA A 155 -8.68 -3.96 15.25
N PRO A 156 -8.79 -3.52 16.52
CA PRO A 156 -9.04 -2.12 16.86
C PRO A 156 -7.84 -1.19 16.60
N ALA A 157 -6.67 -1.75 16.29
CA ALA A 157 -5.46 -1.01 15.94
C ALA A 157 -5.22 -0.97 14.41
N SER A 158 -6.27 -1.06 13.60
CA SER A 158 -6.17 -1.02 12.13
C SER A 158 -6.66 0.32 11.57
N GLY A 159 -5.73 1.19 11.18
CA GLY A 159 -6.07 2.47 10.55
C GLY A 159 -6.81 2.26 9.23
N ALA A 160 -6.45 1.23 8.47
CA ALA A 160 -7.13 0.87 7.23
C ALA A 160 -8.63 0.56 7.39
N LEU A 161 -9.03 -0.11 8.48
CA LEU A 161 -10.45 -0.44 8.72
C LEU A 161 -11.25 0.81 9.08
N TYR A 162 -10.71 1.66 9.96
CA TYR A 162 -11.31 2.96 10.26
C TYR A 162 -11.44 3.83 8.99
N GLY A 163 -10.40 3.92 8.16
CA GLY A 163 -10.46 4.69 6.92
C GLY A 163 -11.47 4.16 5.89
N ASN A 164 -11.70 2.84 5.87
CA ASN A 164 -12.72 2.22 5.01
C ASN A 164 -14.15 2.48 5.53
N ARG A 165 -14.36 2.41 6.85
CA ARG A 165 -15.66 2.69 7.46
C ARG A 165 -16.01 4.19 7.42
N SER A 166 -15.00 5.06 7.58
CA SER A 166 -15.14 6.51 7.39
C SER A 166 -15.75 6.88 6.04
N ILE A 167 -15.20 6.36 4.94
CA ILE A 167 -15.75 6.66 3.60
C ILE A 167 -17.12 6.00 3.38
N ALA A 168 -17.40 4.86 4.01
CA ALA A 168 -18.72 4.24 3.97
C ALA A 168 -19.78 5.13 4.66
N TYR A 169 -19.44 5.75 5.80
CA TYR A 169 -20.33 6.73 6.45
C TYR A 169 -20.63 7.96 5.57
N LEU A 170 -19.64 8.47 4.82
CA LEU A 170 -19.86 9.59 3.88
C LEU A 170 -20.71 9.21 2.67
N LYS A 171 -20.72 7.93 2.29
CA LYS A 171 -21.43 7.42 1.13
C LYS A 171 -22.83 6.89 1.46
N ALA A 172 -23.08 6.54 2.72
CA ALA A 172 -24.39 6.13 3.20
C ALA A 172 -25.46 7.20 2.97
N GLU A 173 -26.72 6.77 2.99
CA GLU A 173 -27.88 7.65 2.85
C GLU A 173 -28.80 7.47 4.07
N PRO A 174 -28.99 8.51 4.92
CA PRO A 174 -28.30 9.80 4.86
C PRO A 174 -26.80 9.71 5.21
N PRO A 175 -25.97 10.63 4.70
CA PRO A 175 -24.55 10.67 5.04
C PRO A 175 -24.34 10.98 6.51
N GLN A 176 -23.30 10.39 7.10
CA GLN A 176 -22.98 10.50 8.54
C GLN A 176 -21.57 11.11 8.74
N PRO A 177 -21.39 12.42 8.47
CA PRO A 177 -20.07 13.03 8.39
C PRO A 177 -19.34 13.13 9.74
N ASP A 178 -20.05 13.24 10.86
CA ASP A 178 -19.43 13.23 12.19
C ASP A 178 -18.79 11.87 12.52
N LEU A 179 -19.48 10.77 12.21
CA LEU A 179 -18.95 9.42 12.36
C LEU A 179 -17.76 9.20 11.41
N ALA A 180 -17.86 9.71 10.18
CA ALA A 180 -16.76 9.65 9.22
C ALA A 180 -15.51 10.40 9.71
N LEU A 181 -15.70 11.56 10.35
CA LEU A 181 -14.62 12.35 10.93
C LEU A 181 -13.96 11.59 12.09
N ALA A 182 -14.76 11.06 13.02
CA ALA A 182 -14.25 10.30 14.15
C ALA A 182 -13.41 9.09 13.70
N ASP A 183 -13.88 8.34 12.72
CA ASP A 183 -13.12 7.21 12.15
C ASP A 183 -11.86 7.68 11.42
N ALA A 184 -11.92 8.76 10.64
CA ALA A 184 -10.75 9.26 9.93
C ALA A 184 -9.67 9.78 10.89
N GLN A 185 -10.05 10.46 11.97
CA GLN A 185 -9.15 10.86 13.06
C GLN A 185 -8.53 9.63 13.71
N LYS A 186 -9.34 8.60 14.01
CA LYS A 186 -8.81 7.37 14.59
C LYS A 186 -7.83 6.66 13.66
N ALA A 187 -8.08 6.69 12.35
CA ALA A 187 -7.19 6.12 11.36
C ALA A 187 -5.81 6.81 11.35
N THR A 188 -5.76 8.15 11.48
CA THR A 188 -4.50 8.90 11.52
C THR A 188 -3.79 8.81 12.87
N GLU A 189 -4.51 8.64 13.98
CA GLU A 189 -3.93 8.34 15.29
C GLU A 189 -3.21 6.99 15.29
N VAL A 190 -3.83 5.97 14.71
CA VAL A 190 -3.31 4.59 14.70
C VAL A 190 -2.21 4.42 13.65
N GLU A 191 -2.34 5.04 12.48
CA GLU A 191 -1.35 4.98 11.39
C GLU A 191 -0.91 6.40 10.93
N PRO A 192 -0.11 7.13 11.73
CA PRO A 192 0.25 8.54 11.46
C PRO A 192 1.11 8.76 10.22
N LYS A 193 1.64 7.70 9.60
CA LYS A 193 2.41 7.76 8.36
C LYS A 193 1.63 7.28 7.13
N TRP A 194 0.32 7.10 7.26
CA TRP A 194 -0.52 6.59 6.17
C TRP A 194 -1.30 7.71 5.49
N GLY A 195 -0.78 8.20 4.35
CA GLY A 195 -1.38 9.33 3.63
C GLY A 195 -2.86 9.16 3.24
N LYS A 196 -3.33 7.93 2.98
CA LYS A 196 -4.75 7.67 2.68
C LYS A 196 -5.65 7.91 3.91
N GLY A 197 -5.17 7.73 5.14
CA GLY A 197 -5.90 8.09 6.36
C GLY A 197 -6.18 9.60 6.41
N TYR A 198 -5.16 10.41 6.11
CA TYR A 198 -5.30 11.87 6.02
C TYR A 198 -6.19 12.32 4.86
N ALA A 199 -6.18 11.60 3.73
CA ALA A 199 -7.13 11.86 2.65
C ALA A 199 -8.58 11.62 3.10
N ARG A 200 -8.85 10.58 3.90
CA ARG A 200 -10.19 10.37 4.50
C ARG A 200 -10.57 11.45 5.49
N LEU A 201 -9.60 11.92 6.28
CA LEU A 201 -9.81 13.02 7.22
C LEU A 201 -10.22 14.31 6.48
N GLY A 202 -9.52 14.65 5.39
CA GLY A 202 -9.89 15.79 4.56
C GLY A 202 -11.28 15.66 3.93
N GLU A 203 -11.66 14.47 3.47
CA GLU A 203 -13.00 14.22 2.92
C GLU A 203 -14.11 14.40 3.96
N ALA A 204 -13.91 13.88 5.17
CA ALA A 204 -14.87 14.02 6.26
C ALA A 204 -15.00 15.48 6.73
N LEU A 205 -13.88 16.20 6.85
CA LEU A 205 -13.88 17.63 7.19
C LEU A 205 -14.58 18.46 6.10
N GLN A 206 -14.34 18.16 4.83
CA GLN A 206 -15.00 18.84 3.72
C GLN A 206 -16.52 18.61 3.72
N ALA A 207 -16.98 17.39 4.08
CA ALA A 207 -18.41 17.09 4.23
C ALA A 207 -19.07 17.83 5.41
N LEU A 208 -18.26 18.28 6.38
CA LEU A 208 -18.67 19.16 7.48
C LEU A 208 -18.39 20.65 7.19
N GLU A 209 -18.05 21.00 5.94
CA GLU A 209 -17.72 22.37 5.51
C GLU A 209 -16.51 23.01 6.25
N ARG A 210 -15.67 22.19 6.88
CA ARG A 210 -14.45 22.63 7.59
C ARG A 210 -13.25 22.69 6.64
N ASP A 211 -13.36 23.53 5.62
CA ASP A 211 -12.44 23.53 4.47
C ASP A 211 -10.98 23.85 4.85
N GLU A 212 -10.72 24.77 5.78
CA GLU A 212 -9.34 25.08 6.20
C GLU A 212 -8.63 23.88 6.85
N GLU A 213 -9.36 23.11 7.66
CA GLU A 213 -8.83 21.89 8.27
C GLU A 213 -8.71 20.77 7.24
N ALA A 214 -9.66 20.69 6.31
CA ALA A 214 -9.58 19.75 5.19
C ALA A 214 -8.33 20.00 4.33
N ALA A 215 -7.97 21.26 4.07
CA ALA A 215 -6.77 21.64 3.33
C ALA A 215 -5.51 21.10 4.01
N LYS A 216 -5.36 21.32 5.33
CA LYS A 216 -4.22 20.82 6.13
C LYS A 216 -4.13 19.28 6.10
N ALA A 217 -5.28 18.60 6.19
CA ALA A 217 -5.33 17.16 6.10
C ALA A 217 -4.90 16.66 4.70
N PHE A 218 -5.36 17.30 3.63
CA PHE A 218 -4.93 16.94 2.27
C PHE A 218 -3.47 17.27 1.98
N GLU A 219 -2.91 18.35 2.52
CA GLU A 219 -1.47 18.65 2.46
C GLU A 219 -0.65 17.51 3.07
N THR A 220 -1.00 17.10 4.29
CA THR A 220 -0.38 15.95 4.95
C THR A 220 -0.53 14.66 4.13
N ALA A 221 -1.70 14.46 3.51
CA ALA A 221 -1.93 13.32 2.62
C ALA A 221 -1.00 13.34 1.38
N VAL A 222 -0.74 14.52 0.79
CA VAL A 222 0.18 14.70 -0.34
C VAL A 222 1.63 14.42 0.05
N GLU A 223 2.05 14.83 1.24
CA GLU A 223 3.38 14.58 1.78
C GLU A 223 3.64 13.09 2.00
N LEU A 224 2.67 12.39 2.58
CA LEU A 224 2.79 10.98 2.97
C LEU A 224 2.43 9.98 1.85
N SER A 225 1.91 10.44 0.72
CA SER A 225 1.48 9.58 -0.39
C SER A 225 2.48 9.57 -1.54
N GLN A 226 2.41 8.51 -2.36
CA GLN A 226 3.16 8.35 -3.60
C GLN A 226 2.23 7.90 -4.73
N GLY A 227 2.68 8.06 -5.99
CA GLY A 227 1.93 7.61 -7.17
C GLY A 227 0.51 8.17 -7.25
N LEU A 228 -0.45 7.31 -7.61
CA LEU A 228 -1.86 7.69 -7.80
C LEU A 228 -2.47 8.33 -6.55
N GLY A 229 -2.17 7.81 -5.35
CA GLY A 229 -2.70 8.37 -4.10
C GLY A 229 -2.24 9.81 -3.84
N LYS A 230 -1.00 10.14 -4.25
CA LYS A 230 -0.50 11.52 -4.19
C LYS A 230 -1.24 12.42 -5.18
N THR A 231 -1.49 11.93 -6.40
CA THR A 231 -2.24 12.67 -7.42
C THR A 231 -3.67 12.97 -6.97
N GLU A 232 -4.38 11.98 -6.43
CA GLU A 232 -5.73 12.15 -5.89
C GLU A 232 -5.77 13.15 -4.73
N ALA A 233 -4.83 13.05 -3.79
CA ALA A 233 -4.73 13.99 -2.67
C ALA A 233 -4.46 15.42 -3.14
N LYS A 234 -3.60 15.62 -4.15
CA LYS A 234 -3.36 16.93 -4.77
C LYS A 234 -4.63 17.50 -5.39
N GLN A 235 -5.38 16.70 -6.15
CA GLN A 235 -6.63 17.17 -6.77
C GLN A 235 -7.65 17.64 -5.72
N LYS A 236 -7.78 16.91 -4.61
CA LYS A 236 -8.65 17.30 -3.50
C LYS A 236 -8.17 18.56 -2.79
N LEU A 237 -6.86 18.69 -2.58
CA LEU A 237 -6.25 19.90 -2.01
C LEU A 237 -6.55 21.12 -2.87
N GLU A 238 -6.31 21.05 -4.18
CA GLU A 238 -6.58 22.15 -5.10
C GLU A 238 -8.07 22.53 -5.13
N ALA A 239 -8.97 21.54 -5.07
CA ALA A 239 -10.41 21.80 -5.01
C ALA A 239 -10.80 22.55 -3.74
N VAL A 240 -10.23 22.19 -2.58
CA VAL A 240 -10.45 22.90 -1.31
C VAL A 240 -9.84 24.31 -1.34
N LYS A 241 -8.60 24.45 -1.82
CA LYS A 241 -7.93 25.76 -1.94
C LYS A 241 -8.73 26.73 -2.79
N LYS A 242 -9.29 26.24 -3.90
CA LYS A 242 -10.18 27.04 -4.75
C LYS A 242 -11.43 27.51 -4.01
N ARG A 243 -12.06 26.65 -3.19
CA ARG A 243 -13.22 27.05 -2.35
C ARG A 243 -12.85 28.11 -1.32
N LEU A 244 -11.63 28.03 -0.77
CA LEU A 244 -11.09 28.99 0.20
C LEU A 244 -10.55 30.28 -0.45
N GLY A 245 -10.44 30.34 -1.78
CA GLY A 245 -9.80 31.47 -2.48
C GLY A 245 -8.28 31.55 -2.29
N TRP A 246 -7.63 30.43 -1.96
CA TRP A 246 -6.17 30.36 -1.84
C TRP A 246 -5.56 30.15 -3.24
N HIS A 247 -4.49 30.89 -3.54
CA HIS A 247 -3.77 30.86 -4.82
C HIS A 247 -2.40 30.20 -4.69
#